data_AF-A0A929F870-F1
#
_entry.id   AF-A0A929F870-F1
#
_cell.length_a   1.000
_cell.length_b   1.000
_cell.length_c   1.000
_cell.angle_alpha   90.00
_cell.angle_beta   90.00
_cell.angle_gamma   90.00
#
_symmetry.space_group_name_H-M   'P 1'
#
loop_
_entity.id
_entity.type
_entity.pdbx_description
1 polymer ?
#
loop_
_entity_poly.entity_id
_entity_poly.type
_entity_poly.pdbx_seq_one_letter_code
_entity_poly.pdbx_strand_id
1 'polypeptide(L)'
;MIERFRGNPIIRSEDIPIPCNTVFNAAATVYKGEYILLLRVEGVEGKSALWLARSKEGMKFEIDKKPALSPSDQEPFKTYEKRGLEDPRITKMDGTYYIIYTAYSHYSPR
;
A
#
# COMPACT_ATOMS: atom_id res chain seq x y z
N MET A 1 20.99 17.03 -6.88
CA MET A 1 21.33 16.20 -5.70
C MET A 1 20.02 15.87 -4.99
N ILE A 2 19.80 14.62 -4.58
CA ILE A 2 18.58 14.22 -3.84
C ILE A 2 18.95 14.22 -2.35
N GLU A 3 18.16 14.91 -1.53
CA GLU A 3 18.34 14.95 -0.07
C GLU A 3 17.29 14.09 0.63
N ARG A 4 17.72 13.34 1.64
CA ARG A 4 16.81 12.56 2.47
C ARG A 4 16.14 13.49 3.48
N PHE A 5 14.83 13.31 3.66
CA PHE A 5 14.11 13.99 4.73
C PHE A 5 14.68 13.58 6.10
N ARG A 6 14.99 14.59 6.94
CA ARG A 6 15.60 14.37 8.26
C ARG A 6 14.67 13.65 9.25
N GLY A 7 13.36 13.75 9.06
CA GLY A 7 12.35 13.11 9.89
C GLY A 7 12.01 11.67 9.48
N ASN A 8 12.79 11.03 8.62
CA ASN A 8 12.55 9.65 8.23
C ASN A 8 12.67 8.66 9.42
N PRO A 9 11.91 7.55 9.40
CA PRO A 9 10.80 7.25 8.49
C PRO A 9 9.54 8.07 8.82
N ILE A 10 8.73 8.39 7.80
CA ILE A 10 7.44 9.09 7.96
C ILE A 10 6.28 8.17 8.37
N ILE A 11 6.45 6.85 8.22
CA ILE A 11 5.52 5.80 8.65
C ILE A 11 6.36 4.63 9.17
N ARG A 12 5.96 4.06 10.30
CA ARG A 12 6.57 2.92 10.98
C ARG A 12 5.57 1.77 11.11
N SER A 13 6.07 0.57 11.40
CA SER A 13 5.25 -0.60 11.71
C SER A 13 4.29 -0.35 12.88
N GLU A 14 4.71 0.44 13.86
CA GLU A 14 3.91 0.78 15.04
C GLU A 14 2.73 1.71 14.73
N ASP A 15 2.76 2.40 13.58
CA ASP A 15 1.67 3.26 13.13
C ASP A 15 0.54 2.45 12.47
N ILE A 16 0.79 1.18 12.13
CA ILE A 16 -0.20 0.28 11.50
C ILE A 16 -1.21 -0.19 12.56
N PRO A 17 -2.53 -0.14 12.29
CA PRO A 17 -3.56 -0.52 13.27
C PRO A 17 -3.53 -1.97 13.75
N ILE A 18 -2.73 -2.83 13.11
CA ILE A 18 -2.54 -4.23 13.44
C ILE A 18 -1.03 -4.54 13.51
N PRO A 19 -0.62 -5.56 14.29
CA PRO A 19 0.75 -6.05 14.24
C PRO A 19 1.13 -6.45 12.82
N CYS A 20 2.29 -5.97 12.36
CA CYS A 20 2.85 -6.28 11.05
C CYS A 20 4.37 -6.43 11.18
N ASN A 21 4.98 -7.14 10.22
CA ASN A 21 6.44 -7.25 10.17
C ASN A 21 7.07 -5.95 9.67
N THR A 22 6.43 -5.32 8.67
CA THR A 22 6.99 -4.14 8.00
C THR A 22 5.93 -3.39 7.17
N VAL A 23 6.20 -2.11 6.92
CA VAL A 23 5.47 -1.24 6.00
C VAL A 23 6.46 -0.49 5.12
N PHE A 24 6.29 -0.60 3.80
CA PHE A 24 7.22 -0.04 2.82
C PHE A 24 6.57 0.04 1.43
N ASN A 25 7.33 0.42 0.40
CA ASN A 25 6.93 0.40 -1.03
C ASN A 25 5.53 0.99 -1.32
N ALA A 26 5.22 2.15 -0.74
CA ALA A 26 3.94 2.79 -0.94
C ALA A 26 3.78 3.40 -2.34
N ALA A 27 2.57 3.31 -2.90
CA ALA A 27 2.17 4.20 -3.98
C ALA A 27 1.80 5.57 -3.40
N ALA A 28 1.98 6.64 -4.17
CA ALA A 28 1.61 7.99 -3.76
C ALA A 28 0.80 8.70 -4.85
N THR A 29 -0.23 9.45 -4.44
CA THR A 29 -0.98 10.37 -5.33
C THR A 29 -1.60 11.52 -4.53
N VAL A 30 -2.12 12.54 -5.21
CA VAL A 30 -3.01 13.54 -4.60
C VAL A 30 -4.45 13.21 -5.00
N TYR A 31 -5.37 13.18 -4.03
CA TYR A 31 -6.80 12.98 -4.26
C TYR A 31 -7.60 13.96 -3.40
N LYS A 32 -8.48 14.74 -4.04
CA LYS A 32 -9.33 15.75 -3.37
C LYS A 32 -8.56 16.71 -2.43
N GLY A 33 -7.33 17.07 -2.79
CA GLY A 33 -6.48 17.99 -2.02
C GLY A 33 -5.69 17.34 -0.89
N GLU A 34 -5.75 16.02 -0.74
CA GLU A 34 -4.97 15.26 0.24
C GLU A 34 -3.92 14.39 -0.44
N TYR A 35 -2.77 14.24 0.21
CA TYR A 35 -1.77 13.24 -0.13
C TYR A 35 -2.29 11.88 0.31
N ILE A 36 -2.32 10.97 -0.64
CA ILE A 36 -2.71 9.58 -0.46
C ILE A 36 -1.47 8.71 -0.58
N LEU A 37 -1.28 7.84 0.39
CA LEU A 37 -0.39 6.70 0.27
C LEU A 37 -1.20 5.42 0.26
N LEU A 38 -0.86 4.51 -0.66
CA LEU A 38 -1.31 3.12 -0.61
C LEU A 38 -0.12 2.27 -0.20
N LEU A 39 -0.07 1.95 1.08
CA LEU A 39 1.03 1.30 1.78
C LEU A 39 1.01 -0.21 1.51
N ARG A 40 2.16 -0.81 1.16
CA ARG A 40 2.33 -2.26 1.27
C ARG A 40 2.63 -2.57 2.74
N VAL A 41 1.74 -3.31 3.38
CA VAL A 41 1.90 -3.79 4.75
C VAL A 41 2.02 -5.30 4.71
N GLU A 42 3.12 -5.83 5.22
CA GLU A 42 3.32 -7.27 5.37
C GLU A 42 2.92 -7.70 6.78
N GLY A 43 1.84 -8.48 6.87
CA GLY A 43 1.37 -9.06 8.12
C GLY A 43 2.35 -10.09 8.69
N VAL A 44 2.17 -10.45 9.96
CA VAL A 44 3.05 -11.41 10.66
C VAL A 44 3.05 -12.80 10.02
N GLU A 45 2.02 -13.13 9.24
CA GLU A 45 1.92 -14.34 8.43
C GLU A 45 2.76 -14.31 7.13
N GLY A 46 3.47 -13.21 6.87
CA GLY A 46 4.29 -13.02 5.67
C GLY A 46 3.48 -12.72 4.41
N LYS A 47 2.25 -12.22 4.54
CA LYS A 47 1.39 -11.83 3.42
C LYS A 47 1.20 -10.33 3.37
N SER A 48 1.27 -9.78 2.17
CA SER A 48 1.07 -8.34 1.95
C SER A 48 -0.39 -8.02 1.62
N ALA A 49 -0.89 -6.93 2.18
CA ALA A 49 -2.12 -6.25 1.73
C ALA A 49 -1.89 -4.74 1.73
N LEU A 50 -2.81 -3.99 1.11
CA LEU A 50 -2.61 -2.58 0.82
C LEU A 50 -3.48 -1.69 1.70
N TRP A 51 -2.84 -0.84 2.50
CA TRP A 51 -3.51 0.09 3.40
C TRP A 51 -3.54 1.50 2.84
N LEU A 52 -4.67 2.16 2.99
CA LEU A 52 -4.83 3.55 2.59
C LEU A 52 -4.43 4.46 3.75
N ALA A 53 -3.62 5.47 3.46
CA ALA A 53 -3.23 6.49 4.41
C ALA A 53 -3.40 7.88 3.80
N ARG A 54 -3.86 8.85 4.59
CA ARG A 54 -4.20 10.21 4.12
C ARG A 54 -3.44 11.27 4.92
N SER A 55 -2.99 12.32 4.23
CA SER A 55 -2.35 13.47 4.86
C SER A 55 -2.70 14.76 4.13
N LYS A 56 -2.89 15.85 4.88
CA LYS A 56 -3.00 17.20 4.30
C LYS A 56 -1.65 17.84 4.01
N GLU A 57 -0.60 17.40 4.69
CA GLU A 57 0.74 18.01 4.66
C GLU A 57 1.83 17.10 4.08
N GLY A 58 1.51 15.83 3.83
CA GLY A 58 2.41 14.86 3.20
C GLY A 58 3.49 14.28 4.13
N MET A 59 3.46 14.62 5.42
CA MET A 59 4.47 14.20 6.41
C MET A 59 3.90 13.37 7.57
N LYS A 60 2.64 13.60 7.95
CA LYS A 60 1.93 12.80 8.97
C LYS A 60 0.67 12.21 8.35
N PHE A 61 0.55 10.89 8.43
CA PHE A 61 -0.54 10.16 7.77
C PHE A 61 -1.49 9.53 8.78
N GLU A 62 -2.79 9.67 8.53
CA GLU A 62 -3.82 8.87 9.18
C GLU A 62 -4.03 7.60 8.36
N ILE A 63 -3.86 6.43 8.98
CA ILE A 63 -3.92 5.12 8.32
C ILE A 63 -5.29 4.48 8.60
N ASP A 64 -5.95 3.97 7.57
CA ASP A 64 -7.25 3.33 7.69
C ASP A 64 -7.19 2.08 8.58
N LYS A 65 -8.23 1.85 9.38
CA LYS A 65 -8.30 0.71 10.33
C LYS A 65 -8.27 -0.66 9.66
N LYS A 66 -8.54 -0.74 8.36
CA LYS A 66 -8.62 -1.96 7.56
C LYS A 66 -7.91 -1.73 6.21
N PRO A 67 -7.40 -2.79 5.59
CA PRO A 67 -6.80 -2.68 4.27
C PRO A 67 -7.84 -2.18 3.26
N ALA A 68 -7.39 -1.36 2.32
CA ALA A 68 -8.20 -0.94 1.18
C ALA A 68 -8.29 -2.05 0.12
N LEU A 69 -7.21 -2.82 -0.03
CA LEU A 69 -7.16 -4.00 -0.90
C LEU A 69 -6.50 -5.16 -0.15
N SER A 70 -7.17 -6.30 -0.19
CA SER A 70 -6.69 -7.59 0.31
C SER A 70 -6.84 -8.64 -0.79
N PRO A 71 -6.13 -9.78 -0.71
CA PRO A 71 -6.33 -10.89 -1.64
C PRO A 71 -7.80 -11.24 -1.81
N SER A 72 -8.22 -11.32 -3.06
CA SER A 72 -9.59 -11.64 -3.45
C SER A 72 -9.94 -13.10 -3.18
N ASP A 73 -11.21 -13.35 -2.86
CA ASP A 73 -11.79 -14.70 -2.78
C ASP A 73 -12.42 -15.17 -4.10
N GLN A 74 -12.34 -14.37 -5.16
CA GLN A 74 -12.95 -14.64 -6.47
C GLN A 74 -11.91 -14.94 -7.55
N GLU A 75 -12.20 -15.92 -8.41
CA GLU A 75 -11.36 -16.20 -9.58
C GLU A 75 -11.52 -15.11 -10.67
N PRO A 76 -10.47 -14.79 -11.43
CA PRO A 76 -9.14 -15.42 -11.41
C PRO A 76 -8.19 -14.87 -10.33
N PHE A 77 -8.56 -13.79 -9.65
CA PHE A 77 -7.69 -13.05 -8.72
C PHE A 77 -7.22 -13.90 -7.54
N LYS A 78 -8.13 -14.69 -6.95
CA LYS A 78 -7.84 -15.62 -5.84
C LYS A 78 -6.63 -16.51 -6.11
N THR A 79 -6.50 -17.01 -7.33
CA THR A 79 -5.38 -17.87 -7.74
C THR A 79 -4.03 -17.13 -7.66
N TYR A 80 -3.99 -15.87 -8.10
CA TYR A 80 -2.74 -15.11 -8.25
C TYR A 80 -2.38 -14.26 -7.03
N GLU A 81 -3.33 -13.93 -6.16
CA GLU A 81 -3.14 -13.06 -4.99
C GLU A 81 -2.92 -13.83 -3.68
N LYS A 82 -2.91 -15.17 -3.72
CA LYS A 82 -2.94 -16.05 -2.54
C LYS A 82 -1.85 -15.77 -1.49
N ARG A 83 -0.70 -15.20 -1.90
CA ARG A 83 0.41 -14.81 -1.01
C ARG A 83 0.47 -13.30 -0.74
N GLY A 84 -0.34 -12.50 -1.40
CA GLY A 84 -0.49 -11.08 -1.10
C GLY A 84 -0.56 -10.19 -2.33
N LEU A 85 -0.85 -8.92 -2.06
CA LEU A 85 -0.79 -7.81 -2.99
C LEU A 85 0.42 -6.97 -2.64
N GLU A 86 1.33 -6.78 -3.58
CA GLU A 86 2.61 -6.14 -3.33
C GLU A 86 2.81 -4.90 -4.19
N ASP A 87 3.67 -4.01 -3.71
CA ASP A 87 4.35 -3.06 -4.57
C ASP A 87 3.39 -2.16 -5.40
N PRO A 88 2.39 -1.52 -4.78
CA PRO A 88 1.42 -0.74 -5.50
C PRO A 88 2.05 0.49 -6.15
N ARG A 89 1.54 0.85 -7.33
CA ARG A 89 1.72 2.17 -7.96
C ARG A 89 0.36 2.73 -8.32
N ILE A 90 0.24 4.06 -8.26
CA ILE A 90 -0.99 4.78 -8.59
C ILE A 90 -0.66 5.87 -9.59
N THR A 91 -1.47 5.99 -10.63
CA THR A 91 -1.40 7.10 -11.59
C THR A 91 -2.81 7.59 -11.93
N LYS A 92 -2.96 8.89 -12.16
CA LYS A 92 -4.22 9.49 -12.58
C LYS A 92 -4.17 9.77 -14.08
N MET A 93 -5.11 9.20 -14.82
CA MET A 93 -5.27 9.42 -16.26
C MET A 93 -6.76 9.62 -16.58
N ASP A 94 -7.08 10.66 -17.33
CA ASP A 94 -8.46 10.98 -17.79
C ASP A 94 -9.50 10.99 -16.66
N GLY A 95 -9.12 11.51 -15.49
CA GLY A 95 -10.00 11.60 -14.32
C GLY A 95 -10.08 10.32 -13.47
N THR A 96 -9.54 9.20 -13.96
CA THR A 96 -9.51 7.91 -13.28
C THR A 96 -8.16 7.66 -12.62
N TYR A 97 -8.17 7.08 -11.41
CA TYR A 97 -6.96 6.59 -10.76
C TYR A 97 -6.80 5.11 -11.06
N TYR A 98 -5.69 4.78 -11.71
CA TYR A 98 -5.28 3.41 -11.99
C TYR A 98 -4.32 2.95 -10.91
N ILE A 99 -4.68 1.85 -10.26
CA ILE A 99 -3.86 1.17 -9.26
C ILE A 99 -3.34 -0.10 -9.90
N ILE A 100 -2.02 -0.23 -9.95
CA ILE A 100 -1.34 -1.45 -10.37
C ILE A 100 -0.55 -1.98 -9.20
N TYR A 101 -0.51 -3.29 -9.05
CA TYR A 101 0.21 -3.97 -7.98
C TYR A 101 0.64 -5.34 -8.49
N THR A 102 1.57 -5.95 -7.78
CA THR A 102 2.04 -7.31 -8.05
C THR A 102 1.14 -8.30 -7.29
N ALA A 103 0.50 -9.22 -8.01
CA ALA A 103 -0.23 -10.33 -7.41
C ALA A 103 0.76 -11.47 -7.14
N TYR A 104 0.98 -11.78 -5.86
CA TYR A 104 1.95 -12.81 -5.48
C TYR A 104 1.28 -14.14 -5.14
N SER A 105 1.78 -15.22 -5.76
CA SER A 105 1.30 -16.59 -5.54
C SER A 105 2.40 -17.62 -5.74
N HIS A 106 2.02 -18.91 -5.79
CA HIS A 106 2.92 -20.00 -6.17
C HIS A 106 3.29 -19.97 -7.66
N TYR A 107 2.60 -19.19 -8.48
CA TYR A 107 2.89 -19.00 -9.90
C TYR A 107 3.91 -17.88 -10.17
N SER A 108 4.68 -17.51 -9.16
CA SER A 108 5.57 -16.34 -9.14
C SER A 108 4.80 -15.00 -9.10
N PRO A 109 5.50 -13.86 -8.94
CA PRO A 109 4.87 -12.54 -9.03
C PRO A 109 4.26 -12.29 -10.41
N ARG A 110 3.04 -11.75 -10.46
CA ARG A 110 2.27 -11.41 -11.67
C ARG A 110 1.87 -9.96 -11.68
#